data_AF-A0A7R8VBM2-F1
#
_entry.id   AF-A0A7R8VBM2-F1
#
_cell.length_a   1.000
_cell.length_b   1.000
_cell.length_c   1.000
_cell.angle_alpha   90.00
_cell.angle_beta   90.00
_cell.angle_gamma   90.00
#
_symmetry.space_group_name_H-M   'P 1'
#
loop_
_entity.id
_entity.type
_entity.pdbx_description
1 polymer ?
#
loop_
_entity_poly.entity_id
_entity_poly.type
_entity_poly.pdbx_seq_one_letter_code
_entity_poly.pdbx_strand_id
1 'polypeptide(L)'
;MASSVSTKPATRPDIGCCVGRVPPGYSVDKSKASTTPGYVTEKMGGAEGTQMDDEFMDMERKTDVTCELVEELQVKTKEFLQPNPTARAKMAAVKGISKLSGQAKASTYPQPEGVLGDCMVTYGRKLGDESIFGIALVEMGEAMKQMADVKYSLDDNIKQNFLEPLHHLQTKDLKEVMHHRKKLQGRRLDFDCKRRRQAKDDEIKMSEDKFAESLHLAQMGMHNLLDNDVEQISQLETFSEALLDYHQQCTEILKMLTETLIEKKQDAINQPKKEFVPKTLSDLHVEGLTDGLNASPLPSPMRSPARTPMTNKAPSCTALYDFEPENPGELGFKVCCMKKIPNKTNCFINIRLVLSV
;
A
#
# COMPACT_ATOMS: atom_id res chain seq x y z
N MET A 1 8.39 41.00 -38.05
CA MET A 1 9.16 42.11 -37.45
C MET A 1 8.86 42.07 -35.96
N ALA A 2 9.71 41.40 -35.19
CA ALA A 2 10.80 41.99 -34.40
C ALA A 2 10.27 42.68 -33.13
N SER A 3 10.84 42.59 -31.92
CA SER A 3 11.88 41.79 -31.27
C SER A 3 12.03 42.45 -29.88
N SER A 4 12.11 41.66 -28.80
CA SER A 4 12.82 41.96 -27.53
C SER A 4 12.37 40.88 -26.54
N VAL A 5 13.11 39.83 -26.16
CA VAL A 5 14.53 39.68 -25.75
C VAL A 5 14.93 40.69 -24.68
N SER A 6 14.91 40.24 -23.43
CA SER A 6 15.82 40.69 -22.39
C SER A 6 16.39 39.46 -21.69
N THR A 7 17.72 39.46 -21.57
CA THR A 7 18.57 38.34 -21.16
C THR A 7 19.42 38.74 -19.96
N LYS A 8 19.70 37.73 -19.12
CA LYS A 8 20.87 37.52 -18.21
C LYS A 8 20.83 38.16 -16.81
N PRO A 9 21.65 37.68 -15.84
CA PRO A 9 22.58 36.51 -15.87
C PRO A 9 22.44 35.51 -14.72
N ALA A 10 23.08 34.35 -14.91
CA ALA A 10 23.43 33.36 -13.90
C ALA A 10 24.68 33.77 -13.11
N THR A 11 24.68 33.48 -11.81
CA THR A 11 25.88 33.47 -10.95
C THR A 11 25.81 32.31 -9.95
N ARG A 12 26.70 31.34 -10.14
CA ARG A 12 27.40 30.49 -9.16
C ARG A 12 28.88 30.52 -9.60
N PRO A 13 29.91 30.15 -8.80
CA PRO A 13 29.90 29.36 -7.55
C PRO A 13 30.86 29.88 -6.44
N ASP A 14 30.83 29.25 -5.26
CA ASP A 14 31.98 29.03 -4.34
C ASP A 14 31.48 28.01 -3.29
N ILE A 15 31.88 26.74 -3.29
CA ILE A 15 33.16 26.12 -2.91
C ILE A 15 33.60 26.51 -1.49
N GLY A 16 33.30 25.63 -0.54
CA GLY A 16 33.84 25.62 0.82
C GLY A 16 33.84 24.20 1.38
N CYS A 17 34.94 23.48 1.14
CA CYS A 17 35.31 22.22 1.76
C CYS A 17 35.32 22.29 3.30
N CYS A 18 34.95 21.18 3.96
CA CYS A 18 35.57 20.63 5.18
C CYS A 18 34.88 19.26 5.46
N VAL A 19 35.44 18.15 4.98
CA VAL A 19 36.36 17.25 5.70
C VAL A 19 35.72 16.63 6.95
N GLY A 20 35.53 15.31 6.88
CA GLY A 20 34.90 14.53 7.93
C GLY A 20 35.70 14.41 9.22
N ARG A 21 34.98 14.01 10.27
CA ARG A 21 35.51 13.34 11.44
C ARG A 21 34.35 12.65 12.17
N VAL A 22 34.42 11.33 12.28
CA VAL A 22 33.73 10.58 13.34
C VAL A 22 34.66 10.59 14.56
N PRO A 23 34.16 10.96 15.74
CA PRO A 23 34.58 10.27 16.97
C PRO A 23 33.39 9.90 17.89
N PRO A 24 33.64 9.06 18.92
CA PRO A 24 32.66 8.12 19.45
C PRO A 24 31.92 8.61 20.70
N GLY A 25 30.79 7.95 20.98
CA GLY A 25 30.31 7.60 22.33
C GLY A 25 29.99 8.73 23.30
N TYR A 26 28.71 9.09 23.39
CA TYR A 26 28.10 9.55 24.65
C TYR A 26 26.67 9.00 24.75
N SER A 27 26.43 8.17 25.76
CA SER A 27 25.10 7.83 26.25
C SER A 27 24.37 9.11 26.65
N VAL A 28 23.15 9.29 26.19
CA VAL A 28 22.24 10.32 26.71
C VAL A 28 20.89 9.68 26.95
N ASP A 29 20.64 9.41 28.24
CA ASP A 29 19.31 9.29 28.81
C ASP A 29 18.42 10.42 28.28
N LYS A 30 17.31 10.05 27.62
CA LYS A 30 16.21 10.97 27.33
C LYS A 30 14.97 10.52 28.08
N SER A 31 15.06 10.54 29.40
CA SER A 31 13.96 10.93 30.27
C SER A 31 13.66 12.41 30.03
N LYS A 32 12.91 12.72 28.97
CA LYS A 32 12.24 14.02 28.84
C LYS A 32 10.78 13.84 29.18
N ALA A 33 10.47 14.23 30.42
CA ALA A 33 9.15 14.50 30.91
C ALA A 33 8.33 15.24 29.84
N SER A 34 7.18 14.67 29.51
CA SER A 34 6.10 15.33 28.80
C SER A 34 5.70 16.57 29.59
N THR A 35 6.16 17.72 29.11
CA THR A 35 5.59 19.00 29.52
C THR A 35 4.16 19.02 29.00
N THR A 36 3.21 18.93 29.92
CA THR A 36 1.78 19.14 29.72
C THR A 36 1.54 20.41 28.89
N PRO A 37 0.57 20.42 27.94
CA PRO A 37 0.13 21.67 27.36
C PRO A 37 -0.43 22.51 28.49
N GLY A 38 0.16 23.69 28.71
CA GLY A 38 -0.29 24.63 29.72
C GLY A 38 -1.74 25.01 29.44
N TYR A 39 -2.67 24.40 30.17
CA TYR A 39 -4.01 24.92 30.31
C TYR A 39 -3.87 26.31 30.94
N VAL A 40 -4.40 27.30 30.24
CA VAL A 40 -4.51 28.68 30.71
C VAL A 40 -5.30 28.65 32.01
N THR A 41 -4.59 28.71 33.14
CA THR A 41 -5.17 28.89 34.47
C THR A 41 -5.39 30.39 34.64
N GLU A 42 -6.53 30.86 34.13
CA GLU A 42 -7.01 32.18 34.50
C GLU A 42 -7.40 32.14 35.99
N LYS A 43 -6.51 32.67 36.83
CA LYS A 43 -6.76 32.90 38.26
C LYS A 43 -7.86 33.96 38.40
N MET A 44 -9.12 33.52 38.42
CA MET A 44 -10.26 34.33 38.85
C MET A 44 -10.89 33.72 40.11
N GLY A 45 -10.50 34.28 41.25
CA GLY A 45 -11.30 34.29 42.49
C GLY A 45 -11.36 32.99 43.29
N GLY A 46 -10.43 32.83 44.24
CA GLY A 46 -10.66 32.37 45.62
C GLY A 46 -11.18 30.96 45.94
N ALA A 47 -11.79 30.23 45.00
CA ALA A 47 -12.26 28.86 45.23
C ALA A 47 -11.65 27.93 44.17
N GLU A 48 -10.96 26.87 44.62
CA GLU A 48 -10.52 25.80 43.73
C GLU A 48 -11.74 25.21 43.02
N GLY A 49 -11.67 25.11 41.70
CA GLY A 49 -12.74 24.50 40.89
C GLY A 49 -12.94 23.04 41.29
N THR A 50 -14.13 22.49 41.01
CA THR A 50 -14.43 21.10 41.35
C THR A 50 -13.43 20.17 40.65
N GLN A 51 -12.61 19.44 41.43
CA GLN A 51 -11.65 18.46 40.93
C GLN A 51 -12.35 17.11 40.73
N MET A 52 -11.89 16.36 39.73
CA MET A 52 -12.27 14.96 39.52
C MET A 52 -11.27 14.07 40.25
N ASP A 53 -11.69 12.87 40.62
CA ASP A 53 -10.79 11.88 41.20
C ASP A 53 -9.88 11.23 40.13
N ASP A 54 -8.83 10.54 40.60
CA ASP A 54 -7.83 9.93 39.73
C ASP A 54 -8.43 8.80 38.86
N GLU A 55 -9.44 8.11 39.36
CA GLU A 55 -10.13 7.02 38.64
C GLU A 55 -10.91 7.55 37.43
N PHE A 56 -11.66 8.64 37.62
CA PHE A 56 -12.33 9.34 36.52
C PHE A 56 -11.32 9.84 35.49
N MET A 57 -10.22 10.45 35.94
CA MET A 57 -9.19 10.98 35.03
C MET A 57 -8.51 9.86 34.23
N ASP A 58 -8.29 8.66 34.80
CA ASP A 58 -7.76 7.52 34.05
C ASP A 58 -8.75 6.95 33.04
N MET A 59 -10.03 6.80 33.41
CA MET A 59 -11.09 6.41 32.47
C MET A 59 -11.25 7.42 31.33
N GLU A 60 -11.16 8.71 31.65
CA GLU A 60 -11.21 9.79 30.70
C GLU A 60 -10.07 9.68 29.68
N ARG A 61 -8.83 9.53 30.17
CA ARG A 61 -7.63 9.34 29.34
C ARG A 61 -7.74 8.09 28.46
N LYS A 62 -8.18 6.96 29.00
CA LYS A 62 -8.36 5.71 28.24
C LYS A 62 -9.39 5.88 27.14
N THR A 63 -10.52 6.53 27.44
CA THR A 63 -11.57 6.83 26.45
C THR A 63 -11.05 7.68 25.29
N ASP A 64 -10.24 8.69 25.58
CA ASP A 64 -9.62 9.54 24.54
C ASP A 64 -8.70 8.72 23.62
N VAL A 65 -7.86 7.87 24.20
CA VAL A 65 -6.98 6.96 23.43
C VAL A 65 -7.81 5.98 22.59
N THR A 66 -8.91 5.44 23.11
CA THR A 66 -9.79 4.54 22.36
C THR A 66 -10.44 5.25 21.17
N CYS A 67 -10.82 6.53 21.30
CA CYS A 67 -11.32 7.32 20.18
C CYS A 67 -10.29 7.42 19.04
N GLU A 68 -9.06 7.81 19.37
CA GLU A 68 -7.98 7.93 18.40
C GLU A 68 -7.65 6.58 17.75
N LEU A 69 -7.56 5.51 18.56
CA LEU A 69 -7.30 4.16 18.09
C LEU A 69 -8.35 3.70 17.06
N VAL A 70 -9.64 3.82 17.37
CA VAL A 70 -10.71 3.33 16.50
C VAL A 70 -10.75 4.11 15.18
N GLU A 71 -10.41 5.39 15.20
CA GLU A 71 -10.28 6.23 14.01
C GLU A 71 -9.11 5.79 13.12
N GLU A 72 -7.91 5.71 13.70
CA GLU A 72 -6.70 5.37 12.94
C GLU A 72 -6.72 3.93 12.44
N LEU A 73 -7.13 2.98 13.28
CA LEU A 73 -7.14 1.55 12.93
C LEU A 73 -8.05 1.29 11.73
N GLN A 74 -9.25 1.86 11.71
CA GLN A 74 -10.15 1.75 10.56
C GLN A 74 -9.54 2.30 9.27
N VAL A 75 -8.84 3.43 9.35
CA VAL A 75 -8.17 4.02 8.18
C VAL A 75 -7.08 3.07 7.71
N LYS A 76 -6.17 2.67 8.61
CA LYS A 76 -5.00 1.83 8.29
C LYS A 76 -5.39 0.48 7.72
N THR A 77 -6.41 -0.17 8.26
CA THR A 77 -6.92 -1.44 7.71
C THR A 77 -7.49 -1.25 6.30
N LYS A 78 -8.20 -0.15 6.01
CA LYS A 78 -8.66 0.14 4.64
C LYS A 78 -7.51 0.41 3.68
N GLU A 79 -6.43 1.04 4.15
CA GLU A 79 -5.22 1.25 3.33
C GLU A 79 -4.49 -0.05 3.04
N PHE A 80 -4.42 -0.93 4.04
CA PHE A 80 -3.84 -2.27 3.93
C PHE A 80 -4.59 -3.12 2.91
N LEU A 81 -5.93 -3.18 2.98
CA LEU A 81 -6.73 -3.97 2.04
C LEU A 81 -6.65 -3.43 0.61
N GLN A 82 -6.63 -2.10 0.46
CA GLN A 82 -6.63 -1.41 -0.82
C GLN A 82 -5.65 -0.22 -0.80
N PRO A 83 -4.37 -0.46 -1.15
CA PRO A 83 -3.36 0.60 -1.21
C PRO A 83 -3.69 1.68 -2.24
N ASN A 84 -4.37 1.30 -3.34
CA ASN A 84 -4.79 2.23 -4.38
C ASN A 84 -5.93 3.15 -3.87
N PRO A 85 -5.73 4.48 -3.81
CA PRO A 85 -6.74 5.42 -3.34
C PRO A 85 -8.04 5.39 -4.14
N THR A 86 -7.95 5.15 -5.45
CA THR A 86 -9.11 5.09 -6.37
C THR A 86 -9.97 3.85 -6.08
N ALA A 87 -9.33 2.72 -5.78
CA ALA A 87 -10.02 1.48 -5.40
C ALA A 87 -10.70 1.64 -4.04
N ARG A 88 -9.99 2.26 -3.08
CA ARG A 88 -10.48 2.51 -1.72
C ARG A 88 -11.72 3.42 -1.70
N ALA A 89 -11.74 4.47 -2.52
CA ALA A 89 -12.90 5.36 -2.66
C ALA A 89 -14.16 4.60 -3.12
N LYS A 90 -14.01 3.62 -4.02
CA LYS A 90 -15.13 2.79 -4.48
C LYS A 90 -15.63 1.84 -3.38
N MET A 91 -14.75 1.24 -2.58
CA MET A 91 -15.16 0.39 -1.45
C MET A 91 -16.04 1.12 -0.42
N ALA A 92 -15.77 2.41 -0.21
CA ALA A 92 -16.57 3.29 0.66
C ALA A 92 -17.95 3.62 0.07
N ALA A 93 -18.08 3.64 -1.26
CA ALA A 93 -19.31 4.01 -1.98
C ALA A 93 -20.28 2.84 -2.20
N VAL A 94 -19.86 1.59 -2.01
CA VAL A 94 -20.74 0.41 -2.09
C VAL A 94 -21.55 0.28 -0.80
N LYS A 95 -22.54 1.16 -0.63
CA LYS A 95 -23.67 0.99 0.28
C LYS A 95 -24.92 0.71 -0.57
N GLY A 96 -25.43 -0.53 -0.55
CA GLY A 96 -26.86 -0.78 -0.77
C GLY A 96 -27.36 -1.50 -2.03
N ILE A 97 -26.52 -2.07 -2.92
CA ILE A 97 -27.05 -2.71 -4.16
C ILE A 97 -27.16 -4.25 -4.07
N SER A 98 -26.60 -4.88 -3.05
CA SER A 98 -26.60 -6.36 -2.96
C SER A 98 -27.87 -6.91 -2.30
N LYS A 99 -29.02 -6.83 -2.98
CA LYS A 99 -30.19 -7.67 -2.62
C LYS A 99 -31.22 -7.98 -3.73
N LEU A 100 -31.01 -7.57 -4.99
CA LEU A 100 -32.05 -7.78 -6.04
C LEU A 100 -31.58 -8.32 -7.40
N SER A 101 -30.30 -8.62 -7.60
CA SER A 101 -29.87 -9.28 -8.84
C SER A 101 -28.96 -10.45 -8.50
N GLY A 102 -29.42 -11.67 -8.78
CA GLY A 102 -28.64 -12.92 -8.67
C GLY A 102 -27.51 -13.02 -9.70
N GLN A 103 -26.95 -11.89 -10.14
CA GLN A 103 -25.76 -11.82 -10.97
C GLN A 103 -24.57 -11.64 -10.03
N ALA A 104 -23.56 -12.49 -10.22
CA ALA A 104 -22.32 -12.56 -9.46
C ALA A 104 -21.87 -11.17 -8.99
N LYS A 105 -21.56 -11.06 -7.70
CA LYS A 105 -20.99 -9.88 -7.06
C LYS A 105 -19.90 -9.31 -7.98
N ALA A 106 -20.23 -8.31 -8.80
CA ALA A 106 -19.25 -7.62 -9.60
C ALA A 106 -18.45 -6.80 -8.60
N SER A 107 -17.36 -7.40 -8.11
CA SER A 107 -16.46 -6.72 -7.21
C SER A 107 -16.02 -5.42 -7.89
N THR A 108 -16.27 -4.31 -7.21
CA THR A 108 -16.35 -2.99 -7.85
C THR A 108 -14.99 -2.47 -8.33
N TYR A 109 -13.90 -3.20 -8.02
CA TYR A 109 -12.55 -2.91 -8.46
C TYR A 109 -11.76 -4.21 -8.75
N PRO A 110 -11.02 -4.29 -9.87
CA PRO A 110 -10.25 -5.48 -10.23
C PRO A 110 -9.00 -5.66 -9.34
N GLN A 111 -8.83 -6.83 -8.70
CA GLN A 111 -7.60 -7.14 -7.97
C GLN A 111 -6.41 -7.27 -8.94
N PRO A 112 -5.20 -6.83 -8.55
CA PRO A 112 -3.99 -6.95 -9.37
C PRO A 112 -3.70 -8.36 -9.88
N GLU A 113 -3.92 -9.37 -9.04
CA GLU A 113 -3.74 -10.80 -9.35
C GLU A 113 -4.64 -11.21 -10.52
N GLY A 114 -5.90 -10.76 -10.50
CA GLY A 114 -6.88 -11.05 -11.55
C GLY A 114 -6.52 -10.37 -12.87
N VAL A 115 -6.06 -9.11 -12.82
CA VAL A 115 -5.60 -8.36 -14.01
C VAL A 115 -4.38 -9.05 -14.65
N LEU A 116 -3.43 -9.51 -13.82
CA LEU A 116 -2.29 -10.29 -14.29
C LEU A 116 -2.74 -11.62 -14.92
N GLY A 117 -3.68 -12.31 -14.26
CA GLY A 117 -4.24 -13.57 -14.74
C GLY A 117 -4.94 -13.45 -16.09
N ASP A 118 -5.76 -12.41 -16.28
CA ASP A 118 -6.43 -12.14 -17.56
C ASP A 118 -5.42 -11.90 -18.70
N CYS A 119 -4.32 -11.20 -18.41
CA CYS A 119 -3.23 -11.01 -19.38
C CYS A 119 -2.60 -12.35 -19.78
N MET A 120 -2.23 -13.17 -18.79
CA MET A 120 -1.62 -14.48 -19.01
C MET A 120 -2.54 -15.40 -19.83
N VAL A 121 -3.83 -15.51 -19.46
CA VAL A 121 -4.81 -16.30 -20.22
C VAL A 121 -4.97 -15.79 -21.66
N THR A 122 -5.07 -14.46 -21.84
CA THR A 122 -5.25 -13.85 -23.16
C THR A 122 -4.09 -14.18 -24.09
N TYR A 123 -2.84 -14.01 -23.63
CA TYR A 123 -1.68 -14.27 -24.47
C TYR A 123 -1.34 -15.75 -24.58
N GLY A 124 -1.65 -16.57 -23.56
CA GLY A 124 -1.52 -18.01 -23.61
C GLY A 124 -2.36 -18.62 -24.74
N ARG A 125 -3.63 -18.19 -24.85
CA ARG A 125 -4.51 -18.59 -25.97
C ARG A 125 -4.02 -18.07 -27.33
N LYS A 126 -3.46 -16.86 -27.40
CA LYS A 126 -2.90 -16.31 -28.66
C LYS A 126 -1.66 -17.06 -29.14
N LEU A 127 -0.90 -17.69 -28.24
CA LEU A 127 0.23 -18.54 -28.62
C LEU A 127 -0.22 -19.86 -29.26
N GLY A 128 -1.49 -20.23 -29.09
CA GLY A 128 -2.09 -21.43 -29.64
C GLY A 128 -1.88 -22.67 -28.77
N ASP A 129 -2.80 -23.61 -28.90
CA ASP A 129 -2.89 -24.81 -28.05
C ASP A 129 -1.76 -25.82 -28.30
N GLU A 130 -1.00 -25.65 -29.39
CA GLU A 130 0.20 -26.45 -29.69
C GLU A 130 1.43 -26.01 -28.87
N SER A 131 1.38 -24.81 -28.29
CA SER A 131 2.48 -24.27 -27.49
C SER A 131 2.36 -24.72 -26.04
N ILE A 132 3.28 -25.57 -25.57
CA ILE A 132 3.34 -25.99 -24.17
C ILE A 132 3.48 -24.76 -23.24
N PHE A 133 4.22 -23.74 -23.67
CA PHE A 133 4.30 -22.48 -22.94
C PHE A 133 2.97 -21.73 -22.93
N GLY A 134 2.24 -21.73 -24.04
CA GLY A 134 0.89 -21.14 -24.13
C GLY A 134 -0.07 -21.78 -23.14
N ILE A 135 -0.11 -23.13 -23.10
CA ILE A 135 -0.90 -23.89 -22.13
C ILE A 135 -0.48 -23.56 -20.70
N ALA A 136 0.82 -23.61 -20.38
CA ALA A 136 1.32 -23.30 -19.04
C ALA A 136 0.99 -21.86 -18.60
N LEU A 137 0.97 -20.91 -19.54
CA LEU A 137 0.59 -19.53 -19.26
C LEU A 137 -0.90 -19.39 -18.97
N VAL A 138 -1.77 -20.20 -19.62
CA VAL A 138 -3.19 -20.27 -19.28
C VAL A 138 -3.40 -20.81 -17.88
N GLU A 139 -2.75 -21.92 -17.51
CA GLU A 139 -2.83 -22.53 -16.17
C GLU A 139 -2.41 -21.53 -15.07
N MET A 140 -1.27 -20.84 -15.28
CA MET A 140 -0.80 -19.78 -14.38
C MET A 140 -1.85 -18.67 -14.25
N GLY A 141 -2.42 -18.23 -15.38
CA GLY A 141 -3.41 -17.16 -15.39
C GLY A 141 -4.71 -17.54 -14.68
N GLU A 142 -5.17 -18.79 -14.81
CA GLU A 142 -6.34 -19.31 -14.11
C GLU A 142 -6.11 -19.38 -12.60
N ALA A 143 -4.94 -19.86 -12.16
CA ALA A 143 -4.57 -19.85 -10.74
C ALA A 143 -4.49 -18.42 -10.16
N MET A 144 -3.94 -17.45 -10.90
CA MET A 144 -3.92 -16.04 -10.47
C MET A 144 -5.33 -15.45 -10.33
N LYS A 145 -6.27 -15.84 -11.19
CA LYS A 145 -7.68 -15.43 -11.08
C LYS A 145 -8.35 -16.05 -9.86
N GLN A 146 -8.06 -17.31 -9.54
CA GLN A 146 -8.54 -17.92 -8.30
C GLN A 146 -8.01 -17.17 -7.06
N MET A 147 -6.73 -16.78 -7.04
CA MET A 147 -6.19 -15.96 -5.94
C MET A 147 -6.92 -14.61 -5.81
N ALA A 148 -7.32 -13.99 -6.93
CA ALA A 148 -8.12 -12.77 -6.90
C ALA A 148 -9.49 -12.99 -6.22
N ASP A 149 -10.12 -14.14 -6.45
CA ASP A 149 -11.39 -14.51 -5.80
C ASP A 149 -11.22 -14.71 -4.29
N VAL A 150 -10.13 -15.33 -3.86
CA VAL A 150 -9.77 -15.44 -2.43
C VAL A 150 -9.52 -14.05 -1.84
N LYS A 151 -8.84 -13.15 -2.56
CA LYS A 151 -8.60 -11.76 -2.12
C LYS A 151 -9.89 -10.95 -2.00
N TYR A 152 -10.86 -11.13 -2.90
CA TYR A 152 -12.19 -10.51 -2.74
C TYR A 152 -12.92 -11.03 -1.51
N SER A 153 -12.79 -12.32 -1.22
CA SER A 153 -13.42 -12.94 -0.05
C SER A 153 -12.81 -12.40 1.26
N LEU A 154 -11.48 -12.19 1.29
CA LEU A 154 -10.79 -11.52 2.40
C LEU A 154 -11.32 -10.08 2.60
N ASP A 155 -11.41 -9.30 1.53
CA ASP A 155 -11.86 -7.90 1.59
C ASP A 155 -13.30 -7.80 2.13
N ASP A 156 -14.20 -8.68 1.67
CA ASP A 156 -15.59 -8.77 2.15
C ASP A 156 -15.64 -9.17 3.63
N ASN A 157 -14.86 -10.19 4.04
CA ASN A 157 -14.83 -10.70 5.40
C ASN A 157 -14.33 -9.63 6.39
N ILE A 158 -13.16 -9.02 6.13
CA ILE A 158 -12.61 -7.97 7.01
C ILE A 158 -13.54 -6.76 7.07
N LYS A 159 -14.21 -6.42 5.96
CA LYS A 159 -15.19 -5.32 5.97
C LYS A 159 -16.35 -5.59 6.92
N GLN A 160 -16.95 -6.78 6.83
CA GLN A 160 -18.14 -7.14 7.62
C GLN A 160 -17.82 -7.45 9.08
N ASN A 161 -16.73 -8.17 9.33
CA ASN A 161 -16.48 -8.76 10.65
C ASN A 161 -15.47 -7.97 11.49
N PHE A 162 -14.79 -6.97 10.91
CA PHE A 162 -13.84 -6.13 11.63
C PHE A 162 -14.13 -4.63 11.48
N LEU A 163 -14.24 -4.13 10.24
CA LEU A 163 -14.44 -2.69 10.02
C LEU A 163 -15.84 -2.20 10.40
N GLU A 164 -16.91 -2.97 10.12
CA GLU A 164 -18.27 -2.60 10.50
C GLU A 164 -18.49 -2.55 12.02
N PRO A 165 -18.00 -3.52 12.83
CA PRO A 165 -18.01 -3.42 14.29
C PRO A 165 -17.27 -2.18 14.82
N LEU A 166 -16.06 -1.91 14.33
CA LEU A 166 -15.31 -0.70 14.73
C LEU A 166 -16.05 0.59 14.36
N HIS A 167 -16.72 0.61 13.20
CA HIS A 167 -17.54 1.74 12.79
C HIS A 167 -18.78 1.93 13.69
N HIS A 168 -19.39 0.83 14.14
CA HIS A 168 -20.47 0.87 15.11
C HIS A 168 -20.01 1.48 16.43
N LEU A 169 -18.91 0.96 17.00
CA LEU A 169 -18.27 1.46 18.21
C LEU A 169 -17.99 2.98 18.11
N GLN A 170 -17.46 3.44 16.98
CA GLN A 170 -17.19 4.85 16.73
C GLN A 170 -18.47 5.72 16.68
N THR A 171 -19.48 5.27 15.94
CA THR A 171 -20.64 6.11 15.61
C THR A 171 -21.77 6.04 16.64
N LYS A 172 -21.72 5.05 17.54
CA LYS A 172 -22.69 4.81 18.61
C LYS A 172 -22.05 5.03 19.97
N ASP A 173 -21.33 4.05 20.48
CA ASP A 173 -20.92 4.02 21.89
C ASP A 173 -19.94 5.14 22.23
N LEU A 174 -18.88 5.31 21.43
CA LEU A 174 -17.92 6.41 21.63
C LEU A 174 -18.62 7.77 21.50
N LYS A 175 -19.51 7.93 20.53
CA LYS A 175 -20.25 9.19 20.33
C LYS A 175 -21.16 9.52 21.52
N GLU A 176 -21.79 8.52 22.12
CA GLU A 176 -22.63 8.67 23.30
C GLU A 176 -21.80 9.03 24.55
N VAL A 177 -20.69 8.32 24.78
CA VAL A 177 -19.77 8.62 25.90
C VAL A 177 -19.20 10.04 25.77
N MET A 178 -18.78 10.45 24.57
CA MET A 178 -18.30 11.82 24.33
C MET A 178 -19.39 12.88 24.55
N HIS A 179 -20.65 12.55 24.28
CA HIS A 179 -21.78 13.43 24.59
C HIS A 179 -21.94 13.63 26.10
N HIS A 180 -21.92 12.55 26.89
CA HIS A 180 -22.02 12.62 28.35
C HIS A 180 -20.85 13.40 28.97
N ARG A 181 -19.61 13.16 28.52
CA ARG A 181 -18.42 13.90 28.98
C ARG A 181 -18.54 15.40 28.69
N LYS A 182 -18.95 15.79 27.48
CA LYS A 182 -19.16 17.20 27.13
C LYS A 182 -20.25 17.85 27.99
N LYS A 183 -21.34 17.13 28.26
CA LYS A 183 -22.44 17.61 29.12
C LYS A 183 -21.96 17.79 30.56
N LEU A 184 -21.19 16.84 31.10
CA LEU A 184 -20.58 16.89 32.43
C LEU A 184 -19.69 18.14 32.59
N GLN A 185 -18.79 18.39 31.64
CA GLN A 185 -17.92 19.58 31.68
C GLN A 185 -18.74 20.88 31.76
N GLY A 186 -19.83 20.97 30.99
CA GLY A 186 -20.74 22.12 31.05
C GLY A 186 -21.46 22.26 32.40
N ARG A 187 -21.94 21.15 32.99
CA ARG A 187 -22.61 21.17 34.30
C ARG A 187 -21.66 21.52 35.44
N ARG A 188 -20.42 21.02 35.40
CA ARG A 188 -19.37 21.37 36.37
C ARG A 188 -19.10 22.88 36.38
N LEU A 189 -18.95 23.47 35.19
CA LEU A 189 -18.72 24.91 35.05
C LEU A 189 -19.91 25.74 35.54
N ASP A 190 -21.16 25.31 35.28
CA ASP A 190 -22.37 25.98 35.79
C ASP A 190 -22.43 25.95 37.32
N PHE A 191 -22.19 24.79 37.92
CA PHE A 191 -22.13 24.61 39.37
C PHE A 191 -21.03 25.48 40.01
N ASP A 192 -19.81 25.42 39.48
CA ASP A 192 -18.68 26.23 39.96
C ASP A 192 -18.93 27.74 39.82
N CYS A 193 -19.61 28.17 38.76
CA CYS A 193 -19.98 29.57 38.55
C CYS A 193 -21.01 30.05 39.58
N LYS A 194 -22.10 29.28 39.78
CA LYS A 194 -23.16 29.61 40.75
C LYS A 194 -22.65 29.62 42.19
N ARG A 195 -21.80 28.65 42.54
CA ARG A 195 -21.14 28.58 43.85
C ARG A 195 -20.24 29.79 44.09
N ARG A 196 -19.41 30.16 43.11
CA ARG A 196 -18.52 31.35 43.23
C ARG A 196 -19.27 32.67 43.32
N ARG A 197 -20.42 32.78 42.66
CA ARG A 197 -21.25 33.99 42.67
C ARG A 197 -22.21 34.08 43.86
N GLN A 198 -22.20 33.08 44.76
CA GLN A 198 -23.14 33.00 45.89
C GLN A 198 -24.59 33.18 45.41
N ALA A 199 -24.96 32.43 44.35
CA ALA A 199 -26.34 32.36 43.90
C ALA A 199 -27.26 31.82 45.03
N LYS A 200 -28.57 31.90 44.84
CA LYS A 200 -29.53 31.39 45.83
C LYS A 200 -29.29 29.89 46.09
N ASP A 201 -29.45 29.46 47.33
CA ASP A 201 -29.20 28.07 47.75
C ASP A 201 -29.93 27.04 46.88
N ASP A 202 -31.20 27.30 46.54
CA ASP A 202 -32.00 26.44 45.65
C ASP A 202 -31.40 26.31 44.24
N GLU A 203 -30.80 27.38 43.72
CA GLU A 203 -30.17 27.38 42.39
C GLU A 203 -28.84 26.63 42.40
N ILE A 204 -28.06 26.77 43.49
CA ILE A 204 -26.82 26.03 43.71
C ILE A 204 -27.14 24.53 43.81
N LYS A 205 -28.08 24.15 44.66
CA LYS A 205 -28.52 22.76 44.84
C LYS A 205 -29.01 22.14 43.54
N MET A 206 -29.84 22.85 42.78
CA MET A 206 -30.29 22.36 41.46
C MET A 206 -29.13 22.18 40.46
N SER A 207 -28.10 23.03 40.51
CA SER A 207 -26.92 22.86 39.64
C SER A 207 -26.02 21.71 40.09
N GLU A 208 -25.93 21.47 41.40
CA GLU A 208 -25.23 20.34 42.00
C GLU A 208 -25.87 19.02 41.59
N ASP A 209 -27.20 18.89 41.72
CA ASP A 209 -27.94 17.68 41.34
C ASP A 209 -27.72 17.33 39.85
N LYS A 210 -27.77 18.33 38.96
CA LYS A 210 -27.51 18.15 37.52
C LYS A 210 -26.06 17.78 37.21
N PHE A 211 -25.12 18.29 38.01
CA PHE A 211 -23.72 17.93 37.91
C PHE A 211 -23.51 16.47 38.34
N ALA A 212 -24.04 16.07 39.50
CA ALA A 212 -23.98 14.70 40.00
C ALA A 212 -24.62 13.69 39.03
N GLU A 213 -25.78 13.99 38.46
CA GLU A 213 -26.43 13.17 37.43
C GLU A 213 -25.55 13.01 36.19
N SER A 214 -24.95 14.11 35.71
CA SER A 214 -24.09 14.05 34.53
C SER A 214 -22.76 13.34 34.79
N LEU A 215 -22.26 13.39 36.03
CA LEU A 215 -21.06 12.69 36.46
C LEU A 215 -21.30 11.19 36.44
N HIS A 216 -22.40 10.75 37.04
CA HIS A 216 -22.80 9.35 37.06
C HIS A 216 -22.96 8.77 35.65
N LEU A 217 -23.65 9.48 34.75
CA LEU A 217 -23.83 9.04 33.37
C LEU A 217 -22.51 8.96 32.59
N ALA A 218 -21.60 9.92 32.78
CA ALA A 218 -20.29 9.88 32.13
C ALA A 218 -19.43 8.73 32.68
N GLN A 219 -19.43 8.51 33.99
CA GLN A 219 -18.70 7.40 34.63
C GLN A 219 -19.23 6.05 34.15
N MET A 220 -20.54 5.83 34.18
CA MET A 220 -21.14 4.58 33.69
C MET A 220 -20.84 4.36 32.20
N GLY A 221 -20.95 5.42 31.38
CA GLY A 221 -20.66 5.33 29.95
C GLY A 221 -19.21 4.94 29.68
N MET A 222 -18.24 5.59 30.34
CA MET A 222 -16.82 5.27 30.19
C MET A 222 -16.49 3.89 30.75
N HIS A 223 -17.03 3.52 31.91
CA HIS A 223 -16.84 2.18 32.48
C HIS A 223 -17.34 1.11 31.52
N ASN A 224 -18.59 1.20 31.07
CA ASN A 224 -19.17 0.22 30.16
C ASN A 224 -18.42 0.14 28.84
N LEU A 225 -17.91 1.26 28.31
CA LEU A 225 -17.09 1.26 27.09
C LEU A 225 -15.78 0.48 27.29
N LEU A 226 -15.11 0.72 28.41
CA LEU A 226 -13.80 0.16 28.73
C LEU A 226 -13.89 -1.28 29.23
N ASP A 227 -15.03 -1.69 29.79
CA ASP A 227 -15.30 -3.04 30.28
C ASP A 227 -15.82 -3.98 29.17
N ASN A 228 -15.29 -3.85 27.94
CA ASN A 228 -15.62 -4.69 26.78
C ASN A 228 -14.35 -5.28 26.12
N ASP A 229 -13.35 -5.62 26.93
CA ASP A 229 -12.07 -6.16 26.43
C ASP A 229 -12.26 -7.48 25.66
N VAL A 230 -13.24 -8.30 26.07
CA VAL A 230 -13.53 -9.58 25.41
C VAL A 230 -13.99 -9.37 23.97
N GLU A 231 -14.91 -8.44 23.73
CA GLU A 231 -15.41 -8.11 22.39
C GLU A 231 -14.30 -7.51 21.52
N GLN A 232 -13.46 -6.64 22.08
CA GLN A 232 -12.34 -6.02 21.34
C GLN A 232 -11.28 -7.06 20.95
N ILE A 233 -10.94 -7.97 21.86
CA ILE A 233 -9.99 -9.07 21.58
C ILE A 233 -10.59 -10.02 20.53
N SER A 234 -11.87 -10.35 20.63
CA SER A 234 -12.56 -11.21 19.65
C SER A 234 -12.60 -10.60 18.25
N GLN A 235 -12.72 -9.27 18.14
CA GLN A 235 -12.60 -8.58 16.84
C GLN A 235 -11.19 -8.72 16.25
N LEU A 236 -10.15 -8.60 17.06
CA LEU A 236 -8.76 -8.80 16.61
C LEU A 236 -8.49 -10.24 16.21
N GLU A 237 -9.02 -11.21 16.95
CA GLU A 237 -8.98 -12.64 16.61
C GLU A 237 -9.61 -12.87 15.23
N THR A 238 -10.82 -12.36 15.02
CA THR A 238 -11.54 -12.49 13.73
C THR A 238 -10.74 -11.90 12.56
N PHE A 239 -10.08 -10.76 12.77
CA PHE A 239 -9.20 -10.16 11.76
C PHE A 239 -7.99 -11.05 11.46
N SER A 240 -7.36 -11.60 12.49
CA SER A 240 -6.22 -12.51 12.35
C SER A 240 -6.59 -13.82 11.65
N GLU A 241 -7.74 -14.40 11.99
CA GLU A 241 -8.25 -15.62 11.36
C GLU A 241 -8.55 -15.41 9.88
N ALA A 242 -9.16 -14.28 9.51
CA ALA A 242 -9.42 -13.96 8.11
C ALA A 242 -8.13 -13.87 7.28
N LEU A 243 -7.08 -13.25 7.84
CA LEU A 243 -5.76 -13.20 7.18
C LEU A 243 -5.13 -14.58 7.05
N LEU A 244 -5.22 -15.40 8.09
CA LEU A 244 -4.68 -16.76 8.09
C LEU A 244 -5.34 -17.61 7.00
N ASP A 245 -6.68 -17.63 6.97
CA ASP A 245 -7.47 -18.37 5.98
C ASP A 245 -7.13 -17.94 4.54
N TYR A 246 -7.06 -16.62 4.29
CA TYR A 246 -6.64 -16.08 2.99
C TYR A 246 -5.27 -16.63 2.55
N HIS A 247 -4.27 -16.57 3.43
CA HIS A 247 -2.93 -17.02 3.09
C HIS A 247 -2.83 -18.54 2.93
N GLN A 248 -3.62 -19.31 3.68
CA GLN A 248 -3.71 -20.77 3.54
C GLN A 248 -4.29 -21.14 2.16
N GLN A 249 -5.41 -20.55 1.77
CA GLN A 249 -6.01 -20.80 0.47
C GLN A 249 -5.10 -20.38 -0.70
N CYS A 250 -4.42 -19.23 -0.60
CA CYS A 250 -3.42 -18.83 -1.59
C CYS A 250 -2.28 -19.85 -1.70
N THR A 251 -1.83 -20.38 -0.56
CA THR A 251 -0.78 -21.41 -0.51
C THR A 251 -1.23 -22.69 -1.21
N GLU A 252 -2.47 -23.13 -1.01
CA GLU A 252 -3.03 -24.32 -1.67
C GLU A 252 -3.09 -24.14 -3.19
N ILE A 253 -3.60 -23.01 -3.67
CA ILE A 253 -3.64 -22.67 -5.10
C ILE A 253 -2.24 -22.71 -5.71
N LEU A 254 -1.27 -22.06 -5.06
CA LEU A 254 0.11 -21.99 -5.55
C LEU A 254 0.83 -23.34 -5.51
N LYS A 255 0.54 -24.20 -4.53
CA LYS A 255 1.07 -25.57 -4.47
C LYS A 255 0.61 -26.39 -5.66
N MET A 256 -0.70 -26.44 -5.91
CA MET A 256 -1.27 -27.16 -7.06
C MET A 256 -0.68 -26.63 -8.37
N LEU A 257 -0.63 -25.30 -8.55
CA LEU A 257 -0.04 -24.69 -9.73
C LEU A 257 1.43 -25.06 -9.92
N THR A 258 2.21 -25.08 -8.84
CA THR A 258 3.63 -25.44 -8.90
C THR A 258 3.82 -26.87 -9.38
N GLU A 259 3.00 -27.81 -8.88
CA GLU A 259 3.00 -29.21 -9.33
C GLU A 259 2.66 -29.30 -10.83
N THR A 260 1.58 -28.65 -11.27
CA THR A 260 1.20 -28.58 -12.70
C THR A 260 2.32 -28.00 -13.57
N LEU A 261 2.97 -26.92 -13.15
CA LEU A 261 4.06 -26.31 -13.92
C LEU A 261 5.31 -27.19 -13.98
N ILE A 262 5.60 -27.97 -12.93
CA ILE A 262 6.69 -28.95 -12.95
C ILE A 262 6.43 -30.02 -14.01
N GLU A 263 5.19 -30.53 -14.09
CA GLU A 263 4.78 -31.50 -15.10
C GLU A 263 4.89 -30.92 -16.52
N LYS A 264 4.31 -29.73 -16.76
CA LYS A 264 4.38 -29.06 -18.08
C LYS A 264 5.82 -28.79 -18.51
N LYS A 265 6.70 -28.43 -17.56
CA LYS A 265 8.14 -28.27 -17.83
C LYS A 265 8.77 -29.60 -18.25
N GLN A 266 8.42 -30.70 -17.59
CA GLN A 266 8.93 -32.02 -17.94
C GLN A 266 8.43 -32.46 -19.33
N ASP A 267 7.18 -32.20 -19.66
CA ASP A 267 6.62 -32.45 -21.00
C ASP A 267 7.38 -31.66 -22.08
N ALA A 268 7.69 -30.39 -21.82
CA ALA A 268 8.47 -29.56 -22.73
C ALA A 268 9.90 -30.08 -22.94
N ILE A 269 10.53 -30.63 -21.89
CA ILE A 269 11.87 -31.24 -21.99
C ILE A 269 11.82 -32.52 -22.82
N ASN A 270 10.76 -33.32 -22.66
CA ASN A 270 10.59 -34.60 -23.34
C ASN A 270 10.10 -34.46 -24.79
N GLN A 271 9.71 -33.25 -25.21
CA GLN A 271 9.20 -33.02 -26.55
C GLN A 271 10.33 -33.20 -27.59
N PRO A 272 10.11 -34.02 -28.64
CA PRO A 272 11.09 -34.18 -29.71
C PRO A 272 11.39 -32.82 -30.37
N LYS A 273 12.64 -32.38 -30.32
CA LYS A 273 13.06 -31.15 -30.99
C LYS A 273 12.95 -31.35 -32.50
N LYS A 274 11.93 -30.74 -33.11
CA LYS A 274 11.87 -30.63 -34.57
C LYS A 274 13.05 -29.77 -35.02
N GLU A 275 13.87 -30.30 -35.92
CA GLU A 275 14.93 -29.52 -36.54
C GLU A 275 14.28 -28.36 -37.30
N PHE A 276 14.61 -27.12 -36.90
CA PHE A 276 14.12 -25.95 -37.57
C PHE A 276 14.91 -25.77 -38.87
N VAL A 277 14.29 -26.13 -39.99
CA VAL A 277 14.80 -25.81 -41.32
C VAL A 277 14.14 -24.50 -41.76
N PRO A 278 14.89 -23.38 -41.86
CA PRO A 278 14.34 -22.13 -42.36
C PRO A 278 13.81 -22.34 -43.77
N LYS A 279 12.58 -21.89 -44.03
CA LYS A 279 12.02 -21.90 -45.39
C LYS A 279 12.83 -20.96 -46.27
N THR A 280 13.21 -21.43 -47.44
CA THR A 280 13.85 -20.65 -48.49
C THR A 280 12.82 -19.82 -49.25
N LEU A 281 13.28 -18.84 -50.05
CA LEU A 281 12.39 -18.06 -50.93
C LEU A 281 11.67 -18.95 -51.96
N SER A 282 12.31 -20.05 -52.37
CA SER A 282 11.72 -21.06 -53.26
C SER A 282 10.55 -21.79 -52.59
N ASP A 283 10.65 -22.07 -51.29
CA ASP A 283 9.58 -22.74 -50.52
C ASP A 283 8.35 -21.85 -50.30
N LEU A 284 8.51 -20.54 -50.47
CA LEU A 284 7.45 -19.54 -50.31
C LEU A 284 6.72 -19.23 -51.62
N HIS A 285 7.09 -19.87 -52.75
CA HIS A 285 6.51 -19.62 -54.08
C HIS A 285 6.49 -18.12 -54.45
N VAL A 286 7.53 -17.38 -54.06
CA VAL A 286 7.70 -15.98 -54.47
C VAL A 286 8.25 -15.97 -55.90
N GLU A 287 7.41 -16.34 -56.87
CA GLU A 287 7.70 -16.13 -58.29
C GLU A 287 7.25 -14.72 -58.69
N GLY A 288 8.18 -13.88 -59.18
CA GLY A 288 7.85 -12.70 -59.98
C GLY A 288 8.05 -11.30 -59.37
N LEU A 289 9.25 -10.97 -58.88
CA LEU A 289 9.74 -9.57 -58.87
C LEU A 289 10.96 -9.34 -59.77
N THR A 290 11.32 -10.33 -60.59
CA THR A 290 12.37 -10.18 -61.61
C THR A 290 11.73 -10.11 -62.99
N ASP A 291 11.05 -9.01 -63.28
CA ASP A 291 10.98 -8.55 -64.67
C ASP A 291 11.67 -7.19 -64.73
N GLY A 292 12.92 -7.23 -65.18
CA GLY A 292 13.60 -6.04 -65.67
C GLY A 292 14.78 -5.53 -64.86
N LEU A 293 15.74 -6.37 -64.45
CA LEU A 293 17.14 -5.94 -64.36
C LEU A 293 18.08 -7.07 -64.80
N ASN A 294 18.53 -6.97 -66.05
CA ASN A 294 19.78 -7.56 -66.51
C ASN A 294 20.90 -7.07 -65.57
N ALA A 295 21.38 -7.92 -64.67
CA ALA A 295 22.63 -7.68 -63.95
C ALA A 295 23.43 -8.98 -63.95
N SER A 296 24.62 -8.89 -64.54
CA SER A 296 25.71 -9.87 -64.60
C SER A 296 25.96 -10.59 -63.27
N PRO A 297 26.65 -11.75 -63.26
CA PRO A 297 26.90 -12.50 -62.03
C PRO A 297 27.77 -11.67 -61.07
N LEU A 298 27.12 -11.06 -60.07
CA LEU A 298 27.80 -10.47 -58.93
C LEU A 298 28.42 -11.60 -58.11
N PRO A 299 29.69 -11.48 -57.68
CA PRO A 299 30.29 -12.46 -56.78
C PRO A 299 29.51 -12.47 -55.47
N SER A 300 29.18 -13.67 -55.00
CA SER A 300 28.59 -13.92 -53.69
C SER A 300 29.28 -13.06 -52.60
N PRO A 301 28.55 -12.43 -51.67
CA PRO A 301 29.16 -11.96 -50.44
C PRO A 301 29.39 -13.16 -49.50
N MET A 302 30.10 -14.19 -49.99
CA MET A 302 30.88 -15.07 -49.13
C MET A 302 32.26 -14.43 -48.96
N ARG A 303 32.27 -13.37 -48.15
CA ARG A 303 33.41 -13.13 -47.28
C ARG A 303 32.86 -13.26 -45.88
N SER A 304 33.22 -14.35 -45.22
CA SER A 304 33.55 -14.28 -43.79
C SER A 304 34.26 -12.95 -43.55
N PRO A 305 33.97 -12.18 -42.49
CA PRO A 305 34.77 -11.00 -42.22
C PRO A 305 36.20 -11.48 -42.03
N ALA A 306 37.03 -11.30 -43.06
CA ALA A 306 38.46 -11.31 -42.92
C ALA A 306 38.73 -10.30 -41.82
N ARG A 307 39.40 -10.76 -40.76
CA ARG A 307 39.90 -9.97 -39.63
C ARG A 307 40.23 -8.54 -40.07
N THR A 308 39.31 -7.61 -39.85
CA THR A 308 39.70 -6.25 -39.52
C THR A 308 40.54 -6.35 -38.24
N PRO A 309 41.62 -5.57 -38.08
CA PRO A 309 42.34 -5.55 -36.81
C PRO A 309 41.32 -5.27 -35.71
N MET A 310 41.18 -6.20 -34.77
CA MET A 310 40.28 -6.04 -33.64
C MET A 310 40.75 -4.81 -32.85
N THR A 311 40.11 -3.66 -33.06
CA THR A 311 40.02 -2.68 -32.00
C THR A 311 38.95 -3.20 -31.04
N ASN A 312 39.39 -3.79 -29.93
CA ASN A 312 38.57 -4.30 -28.83
C ASN A 312 37.45 -3.31 -28.45
N LYS A 313 36.27 -3.42 -29.05
CA LYS A 313 35.06 -2.77 -28.56
C LYS A 313 34.39 -3.74 -27.59
N ALA A 314 34.59 -3.47 -26.30
CA ALA A 314 33.90 -4.15 -25.21
C ALA A 314 32.37 -4.04 -25.40
N PRO A 315 31.58 -5.04 -24.96
CA PRO A 315 30.12 -4.98 -25.02
C PRO A 315 29.62 -3.72 -24.30
N SER A 316 28.59 -3.05 -24.83
CA SER A 316 28.06 -1.81 -24.27
C SER A 316 26.54 -1.80 -24.25
N CYS A 317 25.95 -1.16 -23.24
CA CYS A 317 24.51 -0.91 -23.13
C CYS A 317 24.23 0.59 -22.99
N THR A 318 23.01 1.00 -23.37
CA THR A 318 22.53 2.39 -23.34
C THR A 318 21.43 2.52 -22.28
N ALA A 319 21.57 3.49 -21.39
CA ALA A 319 20.54 3.79 -20.40
C ALA A 319 19.30 4.43 -21.05
N LEU A 320 18.11 3.92 -20.68
CA LEU A 320 16.81 4.42 -21.13
C LEU A 320 16.22 5.48 -20.19
N TYR A 321 16.69 5.54 -18.94
CA TYR A 321 16.25 6.48 -17.91
C TYR A 321 17.45 7.01 -17.12
N ASP A 322 17.27 8.17 -16.49
CA ASP A 322 18.24 8.72 -15.54
C ASP A 322 18.14 7.96 -14.20
N PHE A 323 19.29 7.68 -13.58
CA PHE A 323 19.39 7.04 -12.27
C PHE A 323 20.45 7.74 -11.42
N GLU A 324 20.03 8.31 -10.29
CA GLU A 324 20.92 8.85 -9.26
C GLU A 324 21.10 7.81 -8.14
N PRO A 325 22.34 7.42 -7.81
CA PRO A 325 22.61 6.39 -6.81
C PRO A 325 22.42 6.95 -5.40
N GLU A 326 21.71 6.20 -4.55
CA GLU A 326 21.43 6.58 -3.16
C GLU A 326 22.30 5.83 -2.15
N ASN A 327 22.90 4.69 -2.57
CA ASN A 327 23.73 3.85 -1.70
C ASN A 327 25.19 3.73 -2.19
N PRO A 328 26.16 3.61 -1.29
CA PRO A 328 27.56 3.38 -1.66
C PRO A 328 27.72 2.01 -2.35
N GLY A 329 28.15 2.06 -3.62
CA GLY A 329 28.29 0.88 -4.50
C GLY A 329 27.41 0.92 -5.74
N GLU A 330 26.41 1.81 -5.77
CA GLU A 330 25.55 2.04 -6.94
C GLU A 330 26.23 2.98 -7.95
N LEU A 331 26.04 2.70 -9.25
CA LEU A 331 26.62 3.49 -10.34
C LEU A 331 25.53 4.33 -11.00
N GLY A 332 25.51 5.64 -10.75
CA GLY A 332 24.63 6.58 -11.44
C GLY A 332 24.82 6.57 -12.96
N PHE A 333 23.75 6.80 -13.70
CA PHE A 333 23.77 6.93 -15.16
C PHE A 333 22.67 7.87 -15.66
N LYS A 334 22.89 8.47 -16.82
CA LYS A 334 21.89 9.31 -17.50
C LYS A 334 21.45 8.68 -18.81
N VAL A 335 20.25 9.01 -19.27
CA VAL A 335 19.71 8.68 -20.59
C VAL A 335 20.76 8.96 -21.65
N CYS A 336 20.93 8.02 -22.59
CA CYS A 336 21.96 8.05 -23.65
C CYS A 336 23.43 7.90 -23.19
N CYS A 337 23.70 7.60 -21.92
CA CYS A 337 25.05 7.23 -21.50
C CYS A 337 25.38 5.81 -21.99
N MET A 338 26.41 5.68 -22.84
CA MET A 338 26.97 4.37 -23.23
C MET A 338 27.99 3.91 -22.19
N LYS A 339 27.73 2.82 -21.48
CA LYS A 339 28.70 2.20 -20.57
C LYS A 339 29.33 0.95 -21.18
N LYS A 340 30.66 0.85 -21.08
CA LYS A 340 31.43 -0.34 -21.45
C LYS A 340 31.30 -1.39 -20.34
N ILE A 341 30.87 -2.59 -20.70
CA ILE A 341 30.76 -3.74 -19.80
C ILE A 341 32.16 -4.36 -19.68
N PRO A 342 32.78 -4.39 -18.50
CA PRO A 342 34.06 -5.08 -18.32
C PRO A 342 33.87 -6.60 -18.51
N ASN A 343 34.76 -7.22 -19.28
CA ASN A 343 34.68 -8.63 -19.72
C ASN A 343 34.85 -9.69 -18.62
N LYS A 344 34.62 -9.35 -17.35
CA LYS A 344 34.63 -10.32 -16.25
C LYS A 344 33.52 -9.95 -15.27
N THR A 345 32.67 -10.94 -14.99
CA THR A 345 31.65 -11.02 -13.92
C THR A 345 30.25 -10.51 -14.29
N ASN A 346 29.25 -11.36 -14.03
CA ASN A 346 27.81 -11.14 -14.17
C ASN A 346 27.38 -9.73 -13.68
N CYS A 347 27.14 -8.80 -14.62
CA CYS A 347 26.36 -7.60 -14.32
C CYS A 347 24.87 -8.00 -14.31
N PHE A 348 24.39 -8.47 -13.16
CA PHE A 348 22.97 -8.40 -12.85
C PHE A 348 22.59 -6.92 -12.74
N ILE A 349 21.91 -6.39 -13.75
CA ILE A 349 21.18 -5.13 -13.62
C ILE A 349 19.99 -5.47 -12.73
N ASN A 350 20.14 -5.27 -11.42
CA ASN A 350 19.07 -5.37 -10.46
C ASN A 350 18.09 -4.22 -10.73
N ILE A 351 17.10 -4.46 -11.59
CA ILE A 351 15.89 -3.64 -11.62
C ILE A 351 15.17 -3.99 -10.33
N ARG A 352 15.30 -3.12 -9.33
CA ARG A 352 14.67 -3.25 -8.02
C ARG A 352 13.15 -3.19 -8.23
N LEU A 353 12.52 -4.34 -8.43
CA LEU A 353 11.10 -4.52 -8.22
C LEU A 353 10.87 -4.36 -6.72
N VAL A 354 10.45 -3.16 -6.33
CA VAL A 354 9.96 -2.91 -4.97
C VAL A 354 8.59 -3.56 -4.90
N LEU A 355 8.56 -4.84 -4.52
CA LEU A 355 7.43 -5.41 -3.81
C LEU A 355 7.51 -4.82 -2.40
N SER A 356 6.72 -3.78 -2.14
CA SER A 356 6.41 -3.38 -0.78
C SER A 356 5.53 -4.47 -0.16
N VAL A 357 6.01 -5.01 0.96
CA VAL A 357 5.31 -5.94 1.85
C VAL A 357 4.06 -5.28 2.41
#